data_AF-A0A3D0JNL5-F1
#
_entry.id   AF-A0A3D0JNL5-F1
#
_cell.length_a   1.000
_cell.length_b   1.000
_cell.length_c   1.000
_cell.angle_alpha   90.00
_cell.angle_beta   90.00
_cell.angle_gamma   90.00
#
_symmetry.space_group_name_H-M   'P 1'
#
loop_
_entity.id
_entity.type
_entity.pdbx_description
1 polymer ?
#
loop_
_entity_poly.entity_id
_entity_poly.type
_entity_poly.pdbx_seq_one_letter_code
_entity_poly.pdbx_strand_id
1 'polypeptide(L)' 'CGTALGTRDGTAAKNLLGAVVSEGGLARDAIGRIQIRETFSLVELPEDGLDRLLGKLKDTRVAGKALKLRRYRED' A
#
# COMPACT_ATOMS: atom_id res chain seq x y z
N CYS A 1 6.79 1.97 -2.44
CA CYS A 1 5.78 1.25 -3.26
C CYS A 1 4.58 2.15 -3.57
N GLY A 2 3.80 1.83 -4.60
CA GLY A 2 2.64 2.63 -4.99
C GLY A 2 1.45 1.78 -5.46
N THR A 3 0.25 2.34 -5.34
CA THR A 3 -1.02 1.77 -5.83
C THR A 3 -1.76 2.80 -6.67
N ALA A 4 -2.55 2.34 -7.65
CA ALA A 4 -3.38 3.20 -8.50
C ALA A 4 -4.68 3.67 -7.81
N LEU A 5 -4.78 3.51 -6.48
CA LEU A 5 -5.90 4.00 -5.69
C LEU A 5 -5.55 5.36 -5.10
N GLY A 6 -6.37 6.36 -5.38
CA GLY A 6 -6.20 7.71 -4.85
C GLY A 6 -7.36 8.16 -3.97
N THR A 7 -7.38 9.45 -3.64
CA THR A 7 -8.47 10.07 -2.90
C THR A 7 -9.80 9.97 -3.65
N ARG A 8 -9.79 10.01 -5.00
CA ARG A 8 -11.01 9.83 -5.82
C ARG A 8 -11.65 8.45 -5.67
N ASP A 9 -10.85 7.46 -5.29
CA ASP A 9 -11.32 6.10 -5.01
C ASP A 9 -11.84 5.93 -3.59
N GLY A 10 -11.86 7.00 -2.78
CA GLY A 10 -12.18 6.93 -1.36
C GLY A 10 -11.08 6.28 -0.52
N THR A 11 -9.87 6.15 -1.07
CA THR A 11 -8.73 5.55 -0.36
C THR A 11 -8.06 6.58 0.54
N ALA A 12 -7.96 6.28 1.84
CA ALA A 12 -7.21 7.08 2.80
C ALA A 12 -5.97 6.34 3.28
N ALA A 13 -5.00 7.09 3.81
CA ALA A 13 -3.75 6.53 4.34
C ALA A 13 -3.97 5.42 5.37
N LYS A 14 -4.94 5.59 6.26
CA LYS A 14 -5.33 4.58 7.27
C LYS A 14 -5.79 3.26 6.66
N ASN A 15 -6.45 3.29 5.50
CA ASN A 15 -6.93 2.09 4.84
C ASN A 15 -5.76 1.29 4.24
N LEU A 16 -4.84 1.98 3.56
CA LEU A 16 -3.61 1.35 3.03
C LEU A 16 -2.75 0.81 4.17
N LEU A 17 -2.54 1.62 5.21
CA LEU A 17 -1.79 1.22 6.38
C LEU A 17 -2.37 -0.02 7.05
N GLY A 18 -3.69 -0.03 7.29
CA GLY A 18 -4.38 -1.17 7.88
C GLY A 18 -4.24 -2.44 7.04
N ALA A 19 -4.39 -2.32 5.72
CA ALA A 19 -4.21 -3.45 4.81
C ALA A 19 -2.78 -4.00 4.82
N VAL A 20 -1.78 -3.13 4.75
CA VAL A 20 -0.37 -3.53 4.79
C VAL A 20 0.00 -4.18 6.13
N VAL A 21 -0.46 -3.63 7.25
CA VAL A 21 -0.21 -4.21 8.59
C VAL A 21 -0.92 -5.55 8.74
N SER A 22 -2.21 -5.60 8.40
CA SER A 22 -3.05 -6.79 8.57
C SER A 22 -2.61 -7.96 7.70
N GLU A 23 -2.34 -7.70 6.42
CA GLU A 23 -2.06 -8.75 5.43
C GLU A 23 -0.57 -9.03 5.33
N GLY A 24 0.24 -7.98 5.46
CA GLY A 24 1.68 -8.05 5.38
C GLY A 24 2.37 -8.55 6.62
N GLY A 25 1.72 -8.46 7.78
CA GLY A 25 2.37 -8.71 9.06
C GLY A 25 3.49 -7.70 9.37
N LEU A 26 3.45 -6.52 8.73
CA LEU A 26 4.38 -5.45 9.02
C LEU A 26 3.93 -4.68 10.26
N ALA A 27 4.88 -4.33 11.11
CA ALA A 27 4.63 -3.39 12.19
C ALA A 27 4.28 -2.02 11.59
N ARG A 28 3.34 -1.31 12.24
CA ARG A 28 2.95 0.04 11.83
C ARG A 28 4.14 1.01 11.81
N ASP A 29 5.12 0.77 12.66
CA ASP A 29 6.37 1.54 12.78
C ASP A 29 7.35 1.27 11.63
N ALA A 30 7.28 0.07 11.02
CA ALA A 30 8.10 -0.27 9.86
C ALA A 30 7.62 0.42 8.57
N ILE A 31 6.38 0.92 8.56
CA ILE A 31 5.81 1.61 7.41
C ILE A 31 6.19 3.09 7.49
N GLY A 32 6.84 3.59 6.45
CA GLY A 32 7.28 4.97 6.36
C GLY A 32 6.15 5.92 5.95
N ARG A 33 6.49 6.94 5.16
CA ARG A 33 5.50 7.96 4.77
C ARG A 33 4.46 7.38 3.81
N ILE A 34 3.21 7.79 4.04
CA ILE A 34 2.09 7.52 3.13
C ILE A 34 1.69 8.83 2.45
N GLN A 35 1.78 8.87 1.13
CA GLN A 35 1.33 9.99 0.32
C GLN A 35 0.12 9.57 -0.50
N ILE A 36 -1.03 10.16 -0.23
CA ILE A 36 -2.24 9.96 -1.03
C ILE A 36 -2.30 11.06 -2.08
N ARG A 37 -2.37 10.67 -3.35
CA ARG A 37 -2.64 11.58 -4.48
C ARG A 37 -4.06 11.34 -4.99
N GLU A 38 -4.48 12.18 -5.91
CA GLU A 38 -5.84 12.13 -6.44
C GLU A 38 -6.14 10.81 -7.16
N THR A 39 -5.18 10.30 -7.93
CA THR A 39 -5.31 9.10 -8.80
C THR A 39 -4.44 7.92 -8.38
N PHE A 40 -3.51 8.13 -7.45
CA PHE A 40 -2.62 7.07 -6.97
C PHE A 40 -2.20 7.36 -5.53
N SER A 41 -1.58 6.39 -4.88
CA SER A 41 -1.00 6.57 -3.56
C SER A 41 0.37 5.93 -3.48
N LEU A 42 1.28 6.55 -2.76
CA LEU A 42 2.60 6.05 -2.46
C LEU A 42 2.69 5.70 -0.98
N VAL A 43 3.37 4.60 -0.71
CA VAL A 43 3.56 4.04 0.63
C VAL A 43 5.02 3.58 0.69
N GLU A 44 5.76 4.13 1.64
CA GLU A 44 7.12 3.69 1.95
C GLU A 44 7.05 2.42 2.78
N LEU A 45 7.72 1.36 2.29
CA LEU A 45 7.73 0.04 2.88
C LEU A 45 9.19 -0.40 3.00
N PRO A 46 9.52 -1.19 4.04
CA PRO A 46 10.86 -1.74 4.15
C PRO A 46 11.12 -2.68 2.98
N GLU A 47 12.39 -2.75 2.55
CA GLU A 47 12.79 -3.70 1.50
C GLU A 47 12.74 -5.16 2.00
N ASP A 48 12.97 -5.36 3.30
CA ASP A 48 12.90 -6.68 3.92
C ASP A 48 11.49 -7.24 3.87
N GLY A 49 11.34 -8.43 3.28
CA GLY A 49 10.04 -9.08 3.09
C GLY A 49 9.11 -8.40 2.08
N LEU A 50 9.57 -7.38 1.34
CA LEU A 50 8.73 -6.64 0.39
C LEU A 50 8.14 -7.53 -0.71
N ASP A 51 8.91 -8.48 -1.21
CA ASP A 51 8.43 -9.39 -2.27
C ASP A 51 7.27 -10.28 -1.78
N ARG A 52 7.42 -10.83 -0.57
CA ARG A 52 6.39 -11.62 0.10
C ARG A 52 5.14 -10.79 0.37
N LEU A 53 5.33 -9.55 0.83
CA LEU A 53 4.26 -8.60 1.07
C LEU A 53 3.47 -8.30 -0.21
N LEU A 54 4.15 -7.99 -1.31
CA LEU A 54 3.53 -7.74 -2.61
C LEU A 54 2.74 -8.96 -3.10
N GLY A 55 3.26 -10.18 -2.87
CA GLY A 55 2.56 -11.42 -3.15
C GLY A 55 1.25 -11.56 -2.38
N LYS A 56 1.25 -11.24 -1.08
CA LYS A 56 0.04 -11.28 -0.24
C LYS A 56 -0.97 -10.20 -0.61
N LEU A 57 -0.50 -8.96 -0.77
CA LEU A 57 -1.35 -7.81 -1.03
C LEU A 57 -2.03 -7.85 -2.41
N LYS A 58 -1.57 -8.72 -3.32
CA LYS A 58 -2.16 -8.92 -4.64
C LYS A 58 -3.64 -9.29 -4.60
N ASP A 59 -4.07 -10.06 -3.60
CA ASP A 59 -5.47 -10.48 -3.42
C ASP A 59 -6.25 -9.58 -2.45
N THR A 60 -5.53 -8.78 -1.65
CA THR A 60 -6.10 -7.87 -0.68
C THR A 60 -6.98 -6.80 -1.35
N ARG A 61 -8.10 -6.47 -0.69
CA ARG A 61 -8.99 -5.39 -1.10
C ARG A 61 -9.05 -4.28 -0.06
N VAL A 62 -9.01 -3.04 -0.54
CA VAL A 62 -9.09 -1.84 0.28
C VAL A 62 -10.20 -0.96 -0.26
N ALA A 63 -11.09 -0.52 0.63
CA ALA A 63 -12.27 0.29 0.27
C ALA A 63 -13.11 -0.36 -0.86
N GLY A 64 -13.21 -1.69 -0.86
CA GLY A 64 -13.94 -2.45 -1.88
C GLY A 64 -13.22 -2.60 -3.24
N LYS A 65 -12.00 -2.07 -3.39
CA LYS A 65 -11.19 -2.19 -4.61
C LYS A 65 -9.95 -3.04 -4.38
N ALA A 66 -9.49 -3.73 -5.42
CA ALA A 66 -8.27 -4.54 -5.35
C ALA A 66 -7.04 -3.64 -5.13
N LEU A 67 -6.27 -3.93 -4.08
CA LEU A 67 -5.06 -3.19 -3.74
C LEU A 67 -3.90 -3.67 -4.62
N LYS A 68 -3.78 -3.07 -5.80
CA LYS A 68 -2.66 -3.39 -6.71
C LYS A 68 -1.42 -2.57 -6.33
N LEU A 69 -0.71 -3.02 -5.30
CA LEU A 69 0.58 -2.47 -4.93
C LEU A 69 1.68 -2.93 -5.90
N ARG A 70 2.53 -2.00 -6.31
CA ARG A 70 3.72 -2.24 -7.14
C ARG A 70 4.92 -1.51 -6.54
N ARG A 71 6.13 -1.99 -6.84
CA ARG A 71 7.34 -1.22 -6.54
C ARG A 71 7.27 0.07 -7.34
N TYR A 72 7.39 1.19 -6.63
CA TYR A 72 7.51 2.50 -7.26
C TYR A 72 8.99 2.70 -7.50
N ARG A 73 9.38 2.92 -8.75
CA ARG A 73 10.74 3.28 -9.15
C ARG A 73 10.64 4.71 -9.66
N GLU A 74 11.22 5.64 -8.94
CA GLU A 74 11.57 6.95 -9.50
C GLU A 74 12.70 6.64 -10.50
N ASP A 75 12.41 6.80 -11.79
CA ASP A 75 13.43 6.88 -12.85
C ASP A 75 13.71 8.37 -13.09
#